data_AF-A0A1H2DMY1-F1
#
_entry.id   AF-A0A1H2DMY1-F1
#
_cell.length_a   1.000
_cell.length_b   1.000
_cell.length_c   1.000
_cell.angle_alpha   90.00
_cell.angle_beta   90.00
_cell.angle_gamma   90.00
#
_symmetry.space_group_name_H-M   'P 1'
#
loop_
_entity.id
_entity.type
_entity.pdbx_description
1 polymer ?
#
loop_
_entity_poly.entity_id
_entity_poly.type
_entity_poly.pdbx_seq_one_letter_code
_entity_poly.pdbx_strand_id
1 'polypeptide(L)'
;MFLALYTSCVIICIGLLICLILFQIIKKTPQVILCTECRQCMAVCPLLSRGCNPMEIMLGAKINMLDKTMKNGGYLCVNCKKCRQACPRGLAPFEEAQMWKLRSSWYKQSIKGKKIKAA
;
A
#
# COMPACT_ATOMS: atom_id res chain seq x y z
N MET A 1 -8.23 -30.57 40.17
CA MET A 1 -8.70 -29.18 39.96
C MET A 1 -7.62 -28.27 39.36
N PHE A 2 -6.39 -28.25 39.86
CA PHE A 2 -5.30 -27.39 39.32
C PHE A 2 -4.91 -27.66 37.85
N LEU A 3 -4.95 -28.92 37.41
CA LEU A 3 -4.55 -29.29 36.04
C LEU A 3 -5.49 -28.71 34.96
N ALA A 4 -6.80 -28.67 35.24
CA ALA A 4 -7.79 -28.13 34.33
C ALA A 4 -7.71 -26.60 34.21
N LEU A 5 -7.34 -25.90 35.31
CA LEU A 5 -7.14 -24.46 35.30
C LEU A 5 -5.91 -24.08 34.46
N TYR A 6 -4.84 -24.87 34.60
CA TYR A 6 -3.59 -24.67 33.85
C TYR A 6 -3.78 -24.87 32.34
N THR A 7 -4.43 -25.97 31.91
CA THR A 7 -4.67 -26.23 30.49
C THR A 7 -5.57 -25.17 29.85
N SER A 8 -6.59 -24.69 30.58
CA SER A 8 -7.48 -23.61 30.11
C SER A 8 -6.72 -22.31 29.86
N CYS A 9 -5.83 -21.94 30.77
CA CYS A 9 -5.04 -20.72 30.66
C CYS A 9 -4.09 -20.77 29.46
N VAL A 10 -3.42 -21.90 29.25
CA VAL A 10 -2.51 -22.11 28.11
C VAL A 10 -3.27 -22.06 26.78
N ILE A 11 -4.44 -22.70 26.68
CA ILE A 11 -5.25 -22.71 25.45
C ILE A 11 -5.74 -21.30 25.09
N ILE A 12 -6.18 -20.52 26.08
CA ILE A 12 -6.63 -19.14 25.87
C ILE A 12 -5.47 -18.27 25.38
N CYS A 13 -4.30 -18.36 26.01
CA CYS A 13 -3.11 -17.59 25.59
C CYS A 13 -2.68 -17.94 24.16
N ILE A 14 -2.64 -19.23 23.81
CA ILE A 14 -2.28 -19.69 22.45
C ILE A 14 -3.35 -19.24 21.44
N GLY A 15 -4.64 -19.37 21.78
CA GLY A 15 -5.74 -18.94 20.91
C GLY A 15 -5.72 -17.44 20.61
N LEU A 16 -5.41 -16.60 21.62
CA LEU A 16 -5.25 -15.16 21.43
C LEU A 16 -4.06 -14.83 20.53
N LEU A 17 -2.92 -15.49 20.71
CA LEU A 17 -1.74 -15.29 19.86
C LEU A 17 -2.04 -15.67 18.40
N ILE A 18 -2.67 -16.82 18.17
CA ILE A 18 -3.07 -17.26 16.83
C ILE A 18 -4.07 -16.27 16.21
N CYS A 19 -5.06 -15.82 16.98
CA CYS A 19 -6.06 -14.85 16.53
C CYS A 19 -5.40 -13.53 16.09
N LEU A 20 -4.44 -13.00 16.87
CA LEU A 20 -3.71 -11.78 16.52
C LEU A 20 -2.84 -11.95 15.27
N ILE A 21 -2.18 -13.11 15.12
CA ILE A 21 -1.39 -13.42 13.93
C ILE A 21 -2.31 -13.48 12.69
N LEU A 22 -3.44 -14.18 12.78
CA LEU A 22 -4.42 -14.26 11.71
C LEU A 22 -5.00 -12.89 11.36
N PHE A 23 -5.32 -12.07 12.37
CA PHE A 23 -5.82 -10.72 12.17
C PHE A 23 -4.81 -9.83 11.42
N GLN A 24 -3.52 -9.97 11.70
CA GLN A 24 -2.46 -9.28 10.97
C GLN A 24 -2.32 -9.78 9.53
N ILE A 25 -2.44 -11.09 9.28
CA ILE A 25 -2.41 -11.65 7.92
C ILE A 25 -3.62 -11.17 7.11
N ILE A 26 -4.78 -10.99 7.74
CA ILE A 26 -5.99 -10.47 7.10
C ILE A 26 -5.84 -8.97 6.73
N LYS A 27 -5.00 -8.19 7.44
CA LYS A 27 -4.67 -6.81 7.06
C LYS A 27 -3.69 -6.81 5.86
N LYS A 28 -4.29 -6.85 4.67
CA LYS A 28 -3.69 -6.93 3.32
C LYS A 28 -2.72 -5.80 2.89
N THR A 29 -1.73 -5.39 3.69
CA THR A 29 -0.69 -4.45 3.21
C THR A 29 0.74 -4.85 3.61
N PRO A 30 1.16 -6.12 3.42
CA PRO A 30 2.51 -6.54 3.80
C PRO A 30 3.59 -5.68 3.11
N GLN A 31 3.42 -5.34 1.83
CA GLN A 31 4.41 -4.56 1.09
C GLN A 31 4.69 -3.18 1.68
N VAL A 32 3.68 -2.56 2.27
CA VAL A 32 3.77 -1.21 2.82
C VAL A 32 4.50 -1.24 4.17
N ILE A 33 4.25 -2.28 4.96
CA ILE A 33 4.90 -2.49 6.27
C ILE A 33 6.39 -2.82 6.09
N LEU A 34 6.73 -3.60 5.06
CA LEU A 34 8.11 -3.97 4.72
C LEU A 34 8.94 -2.82 4.11
N CYS A 35 8.31 -1.68 3.78
CA CYS A 35 9.00 -0.54 3.22
C CYS A 35 9.86 0.19 4.28
N THR A 36 11.17 0.25 4.04
CA THR A 36 12.13 0.98 4.91
C THR A 36 12.52 2.35 4.37
N GLU A 37 11.75 2.90 3.43
CA GLU A 37 11.90 4.31 3.04
C GLU A 37 13.31 4.67 2.48
N CYS A 38 14.00 3.70 1.88
CA CYS A 38 15.35 3.83 1.31
C CYS A 38 15.47 4.72 0.06
N ARG A 39 14.35 5.24 -0.46
CA ARG A 39 14.24 6.20 -1.60
C ARG A 39 14.76 5.74 -2.97
N GLN A 40 15.26 4.51 -3.13
CA GLN A 40 15.73 4.01 -4.44
C GLN A 40 14.65 4.03 -5.54
N CYS A 41 13.40 3.77 -5.18
CA CYS A 41 12.29 3.85 -6.12
C CYS A 41 12.06 5.27 -6.68
N MET A 42 12.43 6.32 -5.96
CA MET A 42 12.32 7.71 -6.42
C MET A 42 13.29 7.97 -7.57
N ALA A 43 14.55 7.54 -7.40
CA ALA A 43 15.63 7.79 -8.35
C ALA A 43 15.33 7.25 -9.76
N VAL A 44 14.56 6.16 -9.85
CA VAL A 44 14.22 5.52 -11.13
C VAL A 44 12.87 5.93 -11.71
N CYS A 45 12.06 6.73 -10.99
CA CYS A 45 10.74 7.11 -11.44
C CYS A 45 10.81 8.19 -12.53
N PRO A 46 10.35 7.93 -13.76
CA PRO A 46 10.40 8.91 -14.84
C PRO A 46 9.43 10.09 -14.65
N LEU A 47 8.46 9.95 -13.73
CA LEU A 47 7.44 10.96 -13.47
C LEU A 47 7.67 11.70 -12.13
N LEU A 48 8.84 11.52 -11.51
CA LEU A 48 9.17 12.20 -10.26
C LEU A 48 9.08 13.73 -10.41
N SER A 49 9.60 14.28 -11.52
CA SER A 49 9.55 15.71 -11.84
C SER A 49 8.12 16.25 -12.05
N ARG A 50 7.15 15.36 -12.27
CA ARG A 50 5.72 15.69 -12.41
C ARG A 50 4.93 15.45 -11.11
N GLY A 51 5.60 15.17 -10.00
CA GLY A 51 4.97 14.94 -8.69
C GLY A 51 4.58 13.49 -8.41
N CYS A 52 4.90 12.54 -9.29
CA CYS A 52 4.65 11.12 -9.03
C CYS A 52 5.81 10.52 -8.22
N ASN A 53 5.71 10.58 -6.89
CA ASN A 53 6.71 10.04 -5.98
C ASN A 53 6.31 8.62 -5.48
N PRO A 54 6.97 7.54 -5.91
CA PRO A 54 6.63 6.17 -5.49
C PRO A 54 6.97 5.88 -4.02
N MET A 55 7.93 6.59 -3.41
CA MET A 55 8.19 6.46 -1.98
C MET A 55 7.05 7.06 -1.17
N GLU A 56 6.57 8.24 -1.56
CA GLU A 56 5.40 8.85 -0.92
C GLU A 56 4.15 8.00 -1.08
N ILE A 57 3.95 7.32 -2.21
CA ILE A 57 2.83 6.38 -2.39
C ILE A 57 2.88 5.29 -1.31
N MET A 58 4.06 4.69 -1.07
CA MET A 58 4.23 3.70 0.00
C MET A 58 4.06 4.31 1.39
N LEU A 59 4.64 5.47 1.66
CA LEU A 59 4.51 6.15 2.95
C LEU A 59 3.05 6.53 3.23
N GLY A 60 2.35 7.09 2.24
CA GLY A 60 0.94 7.42 2.29
C GLY A 60 0.07 6.19 2.54
N ALA A 61 0.38 5.05 1.91
CA ALA A 61 -0.28 3.79 2.22
C ALA A 61 -0.01 3.34 3.67
N LYS A 62 1.20 3.56 4.20
CA LYS A 62 1.62 3.17 5.55
C LYS A 62 0.88 3.94 6.63
N ILE A 63 0.64 5.23 6.41
CA ILE A 63 -0.01 6.13 7.37
C ILE A 63 -1.50 6.40 7.05
N ASN A 64 -2.11 5.60 6.17
CA ASN A 64 -3.50 5.79 5.70
C ASN A 64 -3.79 7.15 5.03
N MET A 65 -2.76 7.84 4.50
CA MET A 65 -2.87 9.08 3.72
C MET A 65 -2.64 8.86 2.22
N LEU A 66 -2.88 7.64 1.72
CA LEU A 66 -2.71 7.30 0.31
C LEU A 66 -3.55 8.20 -0.60
N ASP A 67 -4.77 8.54 -0.20
CA ASP A 67 -5.67 9.38 -1.00
C ASP A 67 -5.10 10.79 -1.26
N LYS A 68 -4.52 11.42 -0.23
CA LYS A 68 -3.85 12.73 -0.35
C LYS A 68 -2.65 12.64 -1.28
N THR A 69 -1.82 11.62 -1.10
CA THR A 69 -0.63 11.39 -1.93
C THR A 69 -1.00 11.18 -3.40
N MET A 70 -2.06 10.39 -3.63
CA MET A 70 -2.52 10.11 -4.98
C MET A 70 -3.08 11.35 -5.66
N LYS A 71 -3.83 12.21 -4.95
CA LYS A 71 -4.31 13.49 -5.47
C LYS A 71 -3.19 14.50 -5.76
N ASN A 72 -2.11 14.46 -4.99
CA ASN A 72 -0.95 15.37 -5.15
C ASN A 72 0.02 14.99 -6.29
N GLY A 73 -0.28 13.94 -7.07
CA GLY A 73 0.52 13.56 -8.23
C GLY A 73 0.69 12.05 -8.40
N GLY A 74 0.43 11.25 -7.36
CA GLY A 74 0.48 9.79 -7.47
C GLY A 74 -0.46 9.18 -8.52
N TYR A 75 -1.57 9.86 -8.84
CA TYR A 75 -2.48 9.46 -9.92
C TYR A 75 -1.82 9.44 -11.31
N LEU A 76 -0.69 10.13 -11.51
CA LEU A 76 0.06 10.12 -12.76
C LEU A 76 0.80 8.82 -13.00
N CYS A 77 0.93 7.94 -11.98
CA CYS A 77 1.64 6.67 -12.12
C CYS A 77 1.14 5.85 -13.33
N VAL A 78 2.02 5.60 -14.30
CA VAL A 78 1.73 4.85 -15.53
C VAL A 78 2.06 3.36 -15.44
N ASN A 79 2.37 2.86 -14.23
CA ASN A 79 2.77 1.47 -14.02
C ASN A 79 3.96 1.02 -14.92
N CYS A 80 5.03 1.81 -14.96
CA CYS A 80 6.25 1.47 -15.71
C CYS A 80 7.10 0.37 -15.04
N LYS A 81 6.73 -0.08 -13.83
CA LYS A 81 7.38 -1.15 -13.03
C LYS A 81 8.85 -0.92 -12.60
N LYS A 82 9.50 0.16 -13.03
CA LYS A 82 10.89 0.51 -12.63
C LYS A 82 11.11 0.55 -11.12
N CYS A 83 10.14 1.05 -10.35
CA CYS A 83 10.26 1.14 -8.90
C CYS A 83 10.39 -0.22 -8.19
N ARG A 84 9.83 -1.30 -8.77
CA ARG A 84 9.98 -2.67 -8.25
C ARG A 84 11.36 -3.25 -8.56
N GLN A 85 11.88 -2.97 -9.76
CA GLN A 85 13.22 -3.40 -10.18
C GLN A 85 14.31 -2.74 -9.32
N ALA A 86 14.13 -1.47 -8.95
CA ALA A 86 15.09 -0.74 -8.11
C ALA A 86 14.98 -1.05 -6.61
N CYS A 87 13.90 -1.71 -6.16
CA CYS A 87 13.70 -1.97 -4.75
C CYS A 87 14.50 -3.20 -4.30
N PRO A 88 15.39 -3.10 -3.30
CA PRO A 88 16.18 -4.23 -2.80
C PRO A 88 15.31 -5.28 -2.11
N ARG A 89 14.11 -4.90 -1.67
CA ARG A 89 13.09 -5.80 -1.11
C ARG A 89 12.05 -6.26 -2.14
N GLY A 90 12.18 -5.85 -3.40
CA GLY A 90 11.25 -6.21 -4.47
C GLY A 90 9.82 -5.67 -4.29
N LEU A 91 9.63 -4.63 -3.49
CA LEU A 91 8.32 -4.03 -3.22
C LEU A 91 7.78 -3.27 -4.43
N ALA A 92 6.46 -3.18 -4.58
CA ALA A 92 5.81 -2.68 -5.79
C ALA A 92 4.91 -1.44 -5.53
N PRO A 93 5.48 -0.22 -5.38
CA PRO A 93 4.68 1.00 -5.16
C PRO A 93 3.63 1.26 -6.23
N PHE A 94 3.84 0.79 -7.46
CA PHE A 94 2.89 0.95 -8.55
C PHE A 94 1.58 0.18 -8.31
N GLU A 95 1.62 -0.94 -7.58
CA GLU A 95 0.44 -1.76 -7.30
C GLU A 95 -0.51 -1.00 -6.38
N GLU A 96 0.01 -0.33 -5.34
CA GLU A 96 -0.78 0.54 -4.46
C GLU A 96 -1.43 1.70 -5.23
N ALA A 97 -0.69 2.31 -6.15
CA ALA A 97 -1.22 3.37 -7.02
C ALA A 97 -2.35 2.84 -7.93
N GLN A 98 -2.21 1.63 -8.50
CA GLN A 98 -3.24 1.02 -9.33
C GLN A 98 -4.48 0.63 -8.51
N MET A 99 -4.29 0.02 -7.35
CA MET A 99 -5.36 -0.34 -6.43
C MET A 99 -6.17 0.88 -6.02
N TRP A 100 -5.50 2.00 -5.71
CA TRP A 100 -6.19 3.25 -5.44
C TRP A 100 -6.99 3.76 -6.64
N LYS A 101 -6.45 3.71 -7.87
CA LYS A 101 -7.17 4.12 -9.08
C LYS A 101 -8.44 3.32 -9.33
N LEU A 102 -8.40 2.01 -9.06
CA LEU A 102 -9.56 1.12 -9.20
C LEU A 102 -10.65 1.43 -8.16
N ARG A 103 -10.24 1.79 -6.94
CA ARG A 103 -11.14 2.11 -5.82
C ARG A 103 -11.69 3.55 -5.86
N SER A 104 -10.91 4.51 -6.34
CA SER A 104 -11.23 5.93 -6.28
C SER A 104 -12.31 6.35 -7.29
N SER A 105 -13.46 6.81 -6.78
CA SER A 105 -14.52 7.42 -7.60
C SER A 105 -14.05 8.73 -8.24
N TRP A 106 -13.26 9.53 -7.51
CA TRP A 106 -12.66 10.77 -8.00
C TRP A 106 -11.84 10.54 -9.27
N TYR A 107 -10.99 9.50 -9.27
CA TYR A 107 -10.17 9.17 -10.44
C TYR A 107 -11.05 8.80 -11.65
N LYS A 108 -12.08 7.98 -11.46
CA LYS A 108 -13.03 7.59 -12.52
C LYS A 108 -13.75 8.82 -13.11
N GLN A 109 -14.21 9.74 -12.26
CA GLN A 109 -14.85 10.97 -12.69
C GLN A 109 -13.88 11.90 -13.46
N SER A 110 -12.64 12.03 -12.99
CA SER A 110 -11.62 12.87 -13.66
C SER A 110 -11.33 12.44 -15.10
N ILE A 111 -11.36 11.12 -15.37
CA ILE A 111 -11.17 10.58 -16.73
C ILE A 111 -12.42 10.76 -17.58
N LYS A 112 -13.63 10.54 -17.01
CA LYS A 112 -14.89 10.73 -17.72
C LYS A 112 -15.06 12.19 -18.16
N GLY A 113 -14.76 13.15 -17.28
CA GLY A 113 -14.79 14.58 -17.61
C GLY A 113 -13.77 14.97 -18.69
N LYS A 114 -12.60 14.31 -18.73
CA LYS A 114 -11.61 14.55 -19.79
C LYS A 114 -12.03 13.99 -21.14
N LYS A 115 -12.74 12.86 -21.18
CA LYS A 115 -13.30 12.29 -22.41
C LYS A 115 -14.39 13.17 -23.03
N ILE A 116 -15.26 13.79 -22.21
CA ILE A 116 -16.33 14.68 -22.70
C ILE A 116 -15.75 15.97 -23.32
N LYS A 117 -14.60 16.46 -22.83
CA LYS A 117 -13.94 17.67 -23.37
C LYS A 117 -13.08 17.42 -24.63
N ALA A 118 -12.87 16.16 -25.00
CA ALA A 118 -12.03 15.76 -26.12
C ALA A 118 -12.83 15.15 -27.29
N ALA A 119 -14.15 15.05 -27.14
CA ALA A 119 -15.12 14.68 -28.17
C ALA A 119 -15.89 15.94 -28.58
#